data_AF-Q70Y20-F1
#
_entry.id   AF-Q70Y20-F1
#
_cell.length_a   1.000
_cell.length_b   1.000
_cell.length_c   1.000
_cell.angle_alpha   90.00
_cell.angle_beta   90.00
_cell.angle_gamma   90.00
#
_symmetry.space_group_name_H-M   'P 1'
#
loop_
_entity.id
_entity.type
_entity.pdbx_description
1 polymer ?
#
loop_
_entity_poly.entity_id
_entity_poly.type
_entity_poly.pdbx_seq_one_letter_code
_entity_poly.pdbx_strand_id
1 'polypeptide(L)'
;EWNFGGFPVWLKYVPGIQFRTDNGPFKAQMQKFTEKIVNMMKAEKLFEPQEGPIIMSQIENEYGPIEWEIGAPGKAYTKWAAQMAVGLGTGVPWIMCKQEDAPDPIIDTCNGFYCENFMPNANYKPKMFTEAWTGWYTEFGGPVPYRPAEDMAYSVARFIQNRGSFINYYMYHGGTNFGRTAGGPFIATSYDYDAPLDEYGLGREPKWGHLRDLHKTIKLCEPSLVSVDPKVTSLGSNQEAHVFWTKTSCAAFLANYDLKYSVRVTFQNLPYDLPPWSVSILPDC
;
A
#
# COMPACT_ATOMS: atom_id res chain seq x y z
N GLU A 1 4.92 -5.67 -12.10
CA GLU A 1 4.76 -6.24 -13.48
C GLU A 1 5.91 -7.17 -13.87
N TRP A 2 5.87 -8.42 -13.41
CA TRP A 2 6.97 -9.38 -13.56
C TRP A 2 6.61 -10.59 -14.43
N ASN A 3 7.61 -11.23 -15.04
CA ASN A 3 7.47 -12.36 -15.94
C ASN A 3 6.62 -13.47 -15.32
N PHE A 4 5.58 -13.88 -16.03
CA PHE A 4 4.63 -14.92 -15.63
C PHE A 4 4.02 -14.73 -14.21
N GLY A 5 3.94 -13.47 -13.75
CA GLY A 5 3.42 -13.14 -12.42
C GLY A 5 4.30 -13.67 -11.26
N GLY A 6 5.56 -14.02 -11.54
CA GLY A 6 6.48 -14.61 -10.55
C GLY A 6 6.45 -16.14 -10.49
N PHE A 7 5.51 -16.80 -11.18
CA PHE A 7 5.52 -18.26 -11.24
C PHE A 7 6.69 -18.78 -12.09
N PRO A 8 7.35 -19.88 -11.68
CA PRO A 8 8.26 -20.59 -12.57
C PRO A 8 7.50 -21.20 -13.76
N VAL A 9 7.98 -21.01 -14.98
CA VAL A 9 7.31 -21.53 -16.19
C VAL A 9 7.11 -23.05 -16.14
N TRP A 10 8.07 -23.80 -15.58
CA TRP A 10 7.97 -25.26 -15.45
C TRP A 10 6.76 -25.69 -14.60
N LEU A 11 6.29 -24.83 -13.68
CA LEU A 11 5.16 -25.12 -12.81
C LEU A 11 3.90 -25.41 -13.63
N LYS A 12 3.69 -24.71 -14.76
CA LYS A 12 2.56 -24.93 -15.67
C LYS A 12 2.47 -26.36 -16.21
N TYR A 13 3.59 -27.09 -16.26
CA TYR A 13 3.66 -28.44 -16.83
C TYR A 13 3.57 -29.55 -15.78
N VAL A 14 3.38 -29.20 -14.51
CA VAL A 14 3.09 -30.19 -13.45
C VAL A 14 1.75 -30.86 -13.77
N PRO A 15 1.66 -32.21 -13.77
CA PRO A 15 0.41 -32.90 -14.10
C PRO A 15 -0.76 -32.46 -13.23
N GLY A 16 -1.87 -32.08 -13.87
CA GLY A 16 -3.12 -31.69 -13.19
C GLY A 16 -3.09 -30.32 -12.51
N ILE A 17 -2.06 -29.49 -12.75
CA ILE A 17 -1.97 -28.18 -12.10
C ILE A 17 -2.95 -27.16 -12.67
N GLN A 18 -3.54 -26.37 -11.79
CA GLN A 18 -4.32 -25.18 -12.12
C GLN A 18 -3.91 -24.08 -11.15
N PHE A 19 -3.51 -22.93 -11.68
CA PHE A 19 -2.96 -21.86 -10.87
C PHE A 19 -4.07 -21.11 -10.13
N ARG A 20 -3.75 -20.64 -8.92
CA ARG A 20 -4.57 -19.71 -8.12
C ARG A 20 -6.04 -20.16 -8.04
N THR A 21 -6.25 -21.41 -7.66
CA THR A 21 -7.57 -21.99 -7.39
C THR A 21 -7.41 -23.18 -6.44
N ASP A 22 -8.51 -23.81 -6.02
CA ASP A 22 -8.48 -24.95 -5.11
C ASP A 22 -7.99 -26.22 -5.81
N ASN A 23 -6.68 -26.28 -6.07
CA ASN A 23 -6.01 -27.31 -6.84
C ASN A 23 -4.87 -27.94 -6.02
N GLY A 24 -4.95 -29.24 -5.75
CA GLY A 24 -3.97 -29.97 -4.93
C GLY A 24 -2.50 -29.77 -5.37
N PRO A 25 -2.15 -30.02 -6.65
CA PRO A 25 -0.80 -29.79 -7.15
C PRO A 25 -0.29 -28.37 -6.95
N PHE A 26 -1.11 -27.35 -7.24
CA PHE A 26 -0.73 -25.95 -7.05
C PHE A 26 -0.53 -25.60 -5.58
N LYS A 27 -1.48 -25.98 -4.72
CA LYS A 27 -1.42 -25.77 -3.26
C LYS A 27 -0.15 -26.36 -2.67
N ALA A 28 0.22 -27.57 -3.06
CA ALA A 28 1.44 -28.23 -2.60
C ALA A 28 2.71 -27.47 -3.02
N GLN A 29 2.79 -26.98 -4.26
CA GLN A 29 3.96 -26.24 -4.75
C GLN A 29 4.06 -24.84 -4.12
N MET A 30 2.94 -24.13 -4.01
CA MET A 30 2.87 -22.83 -3.32
C MET A 30 3.28 -22.96 -1.86
N GLN A 31 2.67 -23.89 -1.11
CA GLN A 31 3.02 -24.13 0.29
C GLN A 31 4.50 -24.48 0.45
N LYS A 32 5.04 -25.39 -0.37
CA LYS A 32 6.46 -25.77 -0.32
C LYS A 32 7.39 -24.56 -0.49
N PHE A 33 7.08 -23.65 -1.43
CA PHE A 33 7.91 -22.46 -1.64
C PHE A 33 7.75 -21.45 -0.50
N THR A 34 6.52 -21.19 -0.05
CA THR A 34 6.25 -20.27 1.08
C THR A 34 6.94 -20.76 2.36
N GLU A 35 6.81 -22.05 2.69
CA GLU A 35 7.51 -22.68 3.81
C GLU A 35 9.02 -22.53 3.71
N LYS A 36 9.59 -22.77 2.52
CA LYS A 36 11.02 -22.59 2.29
C LYS A 36 11.46 -21.16 2.61
N ILE A 37 10.75 -20.15 2.10
CA ILE A 37 11.09 -18.74 2.35
C ILE A 37 10.94 -18.40 3.83
N VAL A 38 9.83 -18.75 4.47
CA VAL A 38 9.63 -18.49 5.91
C VAL A 38 10.70 -19.16 6.75
N ASN A 39 11.05 -20.42 6.47
CA ASN A 39 12.11 -21.12 7.20
C ASN A 39 13.48 -20.48 7.00
N MET A 40 13.79 -19.99 5.79
CA MET A 40 15.02 -19.23 5.54
C MET A 40 15.05 -17.93 6.35
N MET A 41 13.95 -17.16 6.35
CA MET A 41 13.88 -15.91 7.11
C MET A 41 14.00 -16.17 8.62
N LYS A 42 13.38 -17.24 9.14
CA LYS A 42 13.51 -17.65 10.54
C LYS A 42 14.92 -18.06 10.92
N ALA A 43 15.60 -18.82 10.05
CA ALA A 43 16.97 -19.27 10.27
C ALA A 43 17.95 -18.10 10.41
N GLU A 44 17.73 -17.05 9.61
CA GLU A 44 18.49 -15.80 9.64
C GLU A 44 17.95 -14.77 10.65
N LYS A 45 16.96 -15.14 11.48
CA LYS A 45 16.34 -14.28 12.50
C LYS A 45 15.79 -12.95 11.96
N LEU A 46 15.16 -12.99 10.78
CA LEU A 46 14.73 -11.78 10.08
C LEU A 46 13.33 -11.28 10.45
N PHE A 47 12.53 -12.04 11.21
CA PHE A 47 11.25 -11.55 11.73
C PHE A 47 11.44 -10.68 12.98
N GLU A 48 10.59 -9.66 13.14
CA GLU A 48 10.69 -8.70 14.25
C GLU A 48 10.71 -9.33 15.65
N PRO A 49 9.92 -10.38 15.96
CA PRO A 49 10.04 -11.10 17.24
C PRO A 49 11.37 -11.82 17.46
N GLN A 50 12.20 -11.92 16.42
CA GLN A 50 13.57 -12.43 16.45
C GLN A 50 14.60 -11.30 16.36
N GLU A 51 14.19 -10.05 16.57
CA GLU A 51 14.96 -8.81 16.42
C GLU A 51 15.33 -8.45 14.97
N GLY A 52 14.61 -9.04 14.00
CA GLY A 52 14.81 -8.81 12.58
C GLY A 52 13.93 -7.69 11.99
N PRO A 53 14.15 -7.31 10.71
CA PRO A 53 13.44 -6.19 10.10
C PRO A 53 12.04 -6.50 9.56
N ILE A 54 11.63 -7.77 9.45
CA ILE A 54 10.35 -8.15 8.82
C ILE A 54 9.23 -7.99 9.85
N ILE A 55 8.38 -6.98 9.66
CA ILE A 55 7.25 -6.64 10.54
C ILE A 55 5.90 -7.20 10.09
N MET A 56 5.80 -7.72 8.85
CA MET A 56 4.59 -8.33 8.29
C MET A 56 4.94 -9.11 7.01
N SER A 57 4.03 -9.95 6.52
CA SER A 57 4.19 -10.67 5.26
C SER A 57 2.89 -10.73 4.48
N GLN A 58 2.95 -10.78 3.14
CA GLN A 58 1.77 -10.93 2.30
C GLN A 58 1.67 -12.34 1.74
N ILE A 59 0.48 -12.93 1.77
CA ILE A 59 0.17 -14.16 1.04
C ILE A 59 -0.76 -13.83 -0.13
N GLU A 60 -0.51 -14.41 -1.31
CA GLU A 60 -1.21 -14.01 -2.54
C GLU A 60 -1.04 -12.53 -2.92
N ASN A 61 -1.63 -12.10 -4.03
CA ASN A 61 -1.63 -10.70 -4.47
C ASN A 61 -2.87 -10.36 -5.30
N GLU A 62 -3.68 -9.42 -4.84
CA GLU A 62 -4.92 -8.97 -5.50
C GLU A 62 -5.81 -10.13 -5.97
N TYR A 63 -6.05 -11.10 -5.07
CA TYR A 63 -6.77 -12.31 -5.44
C TYR A 63 -8.30 -12.13 -5.36
N GLY A 64 -8.83 -11.19 -4.58
CA GLY A 64 -10.27 -10.96 -4.42
C GLY A 64 -11.05 -10.82 -5.75
N PRO A 65 -10.57 -10.03 -6.74
CA PRO A 65 -11.21 -9.98 -8.06
C PRO A 65 -11.23 -11.32 -8.80
N ILE A 66 -10.16 -12.11 -8.69
CA ILE A 66 -10.05 -13.45 -9.30
C ILE A 66 -10.98 -14.43 -8.59
N GLU A 67 -10.99 -14.41 -7.26
CA GLU A 67 -11.89 -15.19 -6.44
C GLU A 67 -13.36 -14.95 -6.80
N TRP A 68 -13.74 -13.68 -6.97
CA TRP A 68 -15.09 -13.32 -7.37
C TRP A 68 -15.47 -13.97 -8.70
N GLU A 69 -14.57 -13.94 -9.68
CA GLU A 69 -14.79 -14.52 -11.01
C GLU A 69 -14.89 -16.05 -10.98
N ILE A 70 -13.99 -16.72 -10.25
CA ILE A 70 -13.94 -18.20 -10.25
C ILE A 70 -14.88 -18.84 -9.22
N GLY A 71 -15.44 -18.06 -8.29
CA GLY A 71 -16.49 -18.47 -7.37
C GLY A 71 -16.03 -19.40 -6.24
N ALA A 72 -16.76 -20.50 -6.02
CA ALA A 72 -16.58 -21.37 -4.85
C ALA A 72 -15.15 -21.98 -4.71
N PRO A 73 -14.48 -22.43 -5.79
CA PRO A 73 -13.07 -22.83 -5.72
C PRO A 73 -12.14 -21.70 -5.25
N GLY A 74 -12.44 -20.45 -5.64
CA GLY A 74 -11.72 -19.27 -5.18
C GLY A 74 -11.81 -19.10 -3.68
N LYS A 75 -13.04 -19.14 -3.14
CA LYS A 75 -13.31 -19.07 -1.69
C LYS A 75 -12.63 -20.16 -0.88
N ALA A 76 -12.61 -21.39 -1.40
CA ALA A 76 -11.92 -22.50 -0.74
C ALA A 76 -10.40 -22.27 -0.73
N TYR A 77 -9.85 -21.79 -1.84
CA TYR A 77 -8.43 -21.46 -1.95
C TYR A 77 -8.02 -20.27 -1.06
N THR A 78 -8.79 -19.18 -1.00
CA THR A 78 -8.53 -18.02 -0.13
C THR A 78 -8.42 -18.43 1.33
N LYS A 79 -9.39 -19.22 1.82
CA LYS A 79 -9.35 -19.77 3.18
C LYS A 79 -8.13 -20.64 3.42
N TRP A 80 -7.79 -21.52 2.48
CA TRP A 80 -6.61 -22.37 2.59
C TRP A 80 -5.32 -21.56 2.61
N ALA A 81 -5.15 -20.57 1.72
CA ALA A 81 -3.93 -19.79 1.59
C ALA A 81 -3.66 -18.99 2.88
N ALA A 82 -4.70 -18.35 3.42
CA ALA A 82 -4.64 -17.64 4.68
C ALA A 82 -4.29 -18.58 5.86
N GLN A 83 -4.98 -19.72 5.97
CA GLN A 83 -4.72 -20.69 7.04
C GLN A 83 -3.30 -21.26 6.96
N MET A 84 -2.82 -21.59 5.75
CA MET A 84 -1.47 -22.09 5.52
C MET A 84 -0.44 -21.04 5.96
N ALA A 85 -0.58 -19.80 5.52
CA ALA A 85 0.36 -18.72 5.85
C ALA A 85 0.43 -18.44 7.36
N VAL A 86 -0.72 -18.31 8.02
CA VAL A 86 -0.80 -18.10 9.48
C VAL A 86 -0.20 -19.29 10.23
N GLY A 87 -0.46 -20.52 9.75
CA GLY A 87 0.10 -21.76 10.31
C GLY A 87 1.63 -21.85 10.27
N LEU A 88 2.30 -21.05 9.42
CA LEU A 88 3.77 -20.99 9.40
C LEU A 88 4.36 -20.30 10.63
N GLY A 89 3.55 -19.60 11.44
CA GLY A 89 3.95 -19.04 12.73
C GLY A 89 5.15 -18.11 12.63
N THR A 90 5.07 -17.08 11.77
CA THR A 90 6.12 -16.06 11.58
C THR A 90 6.28 -15.15 12.81
N GLY A 91 5.26 -15.07 13.67
CA GLY A 91 5.21 -14.18 14.83
C GLY A 91 4.82 -12.74 14.49
N VAL A 92 4.66 -12.42 13.21
CA VAL A 92 4.22 -11.10 12.71
C VAL A 92 2.92 -11.22 11.92
N PRO A 93 2.15 -10.12 11.75
CA PRO A 93 0.92 -10.13 10.98
C PRO A 93 1.11 -10.58 9.52
N TRP A 94 0.06 -11.21 9.00
CA TRP A 94 -0.07 -11.50 7.57
C TRP A 94 -1.12 -10.58 6.96
N ILE A 95 -0.89 -10.17 5.70
CA ILE A 95 -1.76 -9.29 4.95
C ILE A 95 -2.17 -9.92 3.61
N MET A 96 -3.26 -9.43 3.03
CA MET A 96 -3.70 -9.72 1.65
C MET A 96 -4.19 -8.42 1.01
N CYS A 97 -3.65 -8.01 -0.14
CA CYS A 97 -4.13 -6.82 -0.85
C CYS A 97 -5.35 -7.14 -1.73
N LYS A 98 -6.30 -6.20 -1.80
CA LYS A 98 -7.60 -6.33 -2.50
C LYS A 98 -8.31 -7.66 -2.21
N GLN A 99 -8.48 -7.97 -0.92
CA GLN A 99 -9.09 -9.21 -0.46
C GLN A 99 -10.14 -8.91 0.63
N GLU A 100 -11.32 -8.43 0.24
CA GLU A 100 -12.36 -7.98 1.17
C GLU A 100 -12.81 -9.06 2.17
N ASP A 101 -12.74 -10.34 1.80
CA ASP A 101 -13.12 -11.45 2.67
C ASP A 101 -11.91 -12.20 3.29
N ALA A 102 -10.75 -11.53 3.40
CA ALA A 102 -9.57 -12.08 4.07
C ALA A 102 -9.92 -12.57 5.49
N PRO A 103 -9.77 -13.87 5.80
CA PRO A 103 -10.18 -14.43 7.07
C PRO A 103 -9.23 -14.03 8.19
N ASP A 104 -9.75 -13.92 9.42
CA ASP A 104 -8.93 -13.62 10.59
C ASP A 104 -7.82 -14.67 10.80
N PRO A 105 -6.62 -14.26 11.25
CA PRO A 105 -6.20 -12.90 11.64
C PRO A 105 -5.59 -12.05 10.50
N ILE A 106 -5.79 -12.42 9.22
CA ILE A 106 -5.22 -11.67 8.09
C ILE A 106 -5.80 -10.26 8.00
N ILE A 107 -4.95 -9.27 7.72
CA ILE A 107 -5.38 -7.90 7.44
C ILE A 107 -5.54 -7.71 5.93
N ASP A 108 -6.74 -7.36 5.49
CA ASP A 108 -6.97 -6.93 4.11
C ASP A 108 -6.47 -5.49 3.90
N THR A 109 -5.90 -5.22 2.73
CA THR A 109 -5.21 -3.96 2.44
C THR A 109 -5.60 -3.42 1.06
N CYS A 110 -5.30 -2.14 0.83
CA CYS A 110 -5.71 -1.43 -0.38
C CYS A 110 -4.52 -1.11 -1.30
N ASN A 111 -4.78 -1.11 -2.61
CA ASN A 111 -3.85 -0.74 -3.68
C ASN A 111 -4.53 0.26 -4.61
N GLY A 112 -3.82 1.27 -5.07
CA GLY A 112 -4.39 2.28 -5.97
C GLY A 112 -3.62 3.59 -6.03
N PHE A 113 -4.20 4.55 -6.77
CA PHE A 113 -3.78 5.95 -6.66
C PHE A 113 -4.29 6.60 -5.37
N TYR A 114 -5.44 6.12 -4.87
CA TYR A 114 -6.19 6.65 -3.73
C TYR A 114 -6.83 5.51 -2.95
N CYS A 115 -6.70 5.53 -1.62
CA CYS A 115 -7.33 4.57 -0.72
C CYS A 115 -7.89 5.23 0.55
N GLU A 116 -8.13 6.54 0.54
CA GLU A 116 -8.61 7.29 1.69
C GLU A 116 -9.98 6.81 2.20
N ASN A 117 -10.79 6.15 1.37
CA ASN A 117 -12.08 5.60 1.76
C ASN A 117 -12.05 4.09 2.02
N PHE A 118 -10.90 3.43 1.84
CA PHE A 118 -10.76 2.02 2.18
C PHE A 118 -11.02 1.81 3.68
N MET A 119 -11.72 0.74 4.00
CA MET A 119 -11.90 0.24 5.36
C MET A 119 -11.54 -1.25 5.35
N PRO A 120 -10.69 -1.72 6.29
CA PRO A 120 -10.44 -3.14 6.41
C PRO A 120 -11.72 -3.86 6.83
N ASN A 121 -11.80 -5.16 6.57
CA ASN A 121 -13.01 -5.95 6.72
C ASN A 121 -13.46 -6.19 8.18
N ALA A 122 -12.68 -5.71 9.16
CA ALA A 122 -13.05 -5.70 10.56
C ALA A 122 -12.54 -4.44 11.28
N ASN A 123 -13.34 -3.90 12.20
CA ASN A 123 -13.06 -2.63 12.91
C ASN A 123 -11.79 -2.64 13.78
N TYR A 124 -11.30 -3.81 14.17
CA TYR A 124 -10.10 -3.96 14.99
C TYR A 124 -8.82 -4.12 14.16
N LYS A 125 -8.93 -4.20 12.82
CA LYS A 125 -7.79 -4.27 11.91
C LYS A 125 -7.35 -2.84 11.52
N PRO A 126 -6.03 -2.59 11.39
CA PRO A 126 -5.55 -1.29 10.94
C PRO A 126 -5.83 -1.07 9.46
N LYS A 127 -5.95 0.20 9.06
CA LYS A 127 -6.13 0.60 7.66
C LYS A 127 -4.78 0.77 6.97
N MET A 128 -4.54 -0.04 5.94
CA MET A 128 -3.22 -0.14 5.29
C MET A 128 -3.31 0.03 3.77
N PHE A 129 -2.39 0.82 3.22
CA PHE A 129 -2.26 1.13 1.79
C PHE A 129 -0.96 0.53 1.26
N THR A 130 -1.02 -0.71 0.78
CA THR A 130 0.13 -1.54 0.40
C THR A 130 0.75 -1.12 -0.93
N GLU A 131 -0.03 -0.51 -1.82
CA GLU A 131 0.49 0.07 -3.06
C GLU A 131 -0.11 1.45 -3.33
N ALA A 132 0.58 2.49 -2.84
CA ALA A 132 0.37 3.86 -3.28
C ALA A 132 1.12 4.05 -4.61
N TRP A 133 0.39 3.98 -5.72
CA TRP A 133 1.00 4.00 -7.06
C TRP A 133 1.69 5.34 -7.36
N THR A 134 3.01 5.36 -7.50
CA THR A 134 3.81 6.59 -7.68
C THR A 134 3.80 7.13 -9.11
N GLY A 135 3.25 6.35 -10.03
CA GLY A 135 3.14 6.57 -11.47
C GLY A 135 2.51 5.33 -12.09
N TRP A 136 3.09 4.83 -13.17
CA TRP A 136 2.67 3.57 -13.79
C TRP A 136 3.82 2.90 -14.54
N TYR A 137 3.70 1.62 -14.83
CA TYR A 137 4.71 0.90 -15.61
C TYR A 137 4.75 1.39 -17.06
N THR A 138 5.92 1.29 -17.69
CA THR A 138 6.08 1.59 -19.11
C THR A 138 5.95 0.31 -19.93
N GLU A 139 5.20 0.36 -21.02
CA GLU A 139 5.07 -0.73 -21.99
C GLU A 139 5.86 -0.41 -23.27
N PHE A 140 6.37 -1.43 -23.94
CA PHE A 140 6.92 -1.26 -25.29
C PHE A 140 5.83 -0.79 -26.25
N GLY A 141 6.03 0.40 -26.85
CA GLY A 141 5.05 1.06 -27.71
C GLY A 141 4.12 2.04 -26.97
N GLY A 142 4.20 2.11 -25.64
CA GLY A 142 3.48 3.08 -24.81
C GLY A 142 4.29 4.33 -24.46
N PRO A 143 3.64 5.37 -23.90
CA PRO A 143 4.32 6.52 -23.32
C PRO A 143 4.99 6.16 -21.97
N VAL A 144 5.85 7.05 -21.47
CA VAL A 144 6.35 7.01 -20.09
C VAL A 144 5.32 7.73 -19.19
N PRO A 145 4.61 7.03 -18.30
CA PRO A 145 3.58 7.65 -17.45
C PRO A 145 4.18 8.51 -16.35
N TYR A 146 3.44 9.51 -15.89
CA TYR A 146 3.85 10.47 -14.86
C TYR A 146 2.72 10.72 -13.86
N ARG A 147 3.05 10.85 -12.57
CA ARG A 147 2.13 11.30 -11.51
C ARG A 147 2.76 12.46 -10.74
N PRO A 148 2.07 13.61 -10.62
CA PRO A 148 2.60 14.77 -9.89
C PRO A 148 2.96 14.47 -8.42
N ALA A 149 4.02 15.13 -7.94
CA ALA A 149 4.45 15.02 -6.54
C ALA A 149 3.37 15.54 -5.58
N GLU A 150 2.68 16.60 -5.97
CA GLU A 150 1.60 17.26 -5.24
C GLU A 150 0.39 16.34 -5.09
N ASP A 151 -0.01 15.67 -6.18
CA ASP A 151 -1.09 14.69 -6.18
C ASP A 151 -0.76 13.48 -5.29
N MET A 152 0.49 13.03 -5.36
CA MET A 152 0.97 11.94 -4.53
C MET A 152 0.94 12.31 -3.04
N ALA A 153 1.50 13.47 -2.68
CA ALA A 153 1.49 13.97 -1.31
C ALA A 153 0.05 14.17 -0.79
N TYR A 154 -0.83 14.71 -1.63
CA TYR A 154 -2.24 14.87 -1.34
C TYR A 154 -2.95 13.53 -1.06
N SER A 155 -2.74 12.50 -1.90
CA SER A 155 -3.33 11.17 -1.67
C SER A 155 -2.87 10.54 -0.34
N VAL A 156 -1.60 10.74 0.02
CA VAL A 156 -1.01 10.24 1.27
C VAL A 156 -1.61 10.99 2.47
N ALA A 157 -1.68 12.33 2.39
CA ALA A 157 -2.27 13.14 3.43
C ALA A 157 -3.76 12.82 3.64
N ARG A 158 -4.54 12.63 2.55
CA ARG A 158 -5.94 12.20 2.64
C ARG A 158 -6.11 10.83 3.28
N PHE A 159 -5.21 9.90 3.00
CA PHE A 159 -5.25 8.58 3.61
C PHE A 159 -4.97 8.67 5.12
N ILE A 160 -3.91 9.39 5.53
CA ILE A 160 -3.51 9.53 6.94
C ILE A 160 -4.56 10.28 7.75
N GLN A 161 -5.05 11.41 7.23
CA GLN A 161 -6.05 12.21 7.94
C GLN A 161 -7.32 11.41 8.24
N ASN A 162 -7.62 10.38 7.42
CA ASN A 162 -8.74 9.48 7.59
C ASN A 162 -8.32 8.08 8.11
N ARG A 163 -7.58 8.09 9.23
CA ARG A 163 -7.19 6.90 10.04
C ARG A 163 -6.23 5.93 9.36
N GLY A 164 -5.58 6.33 8.27
CA GLY A 164 -4.57 5.53 7.60
C GLY A 164 -3.30 5.39 8.43
N SER A 165 -2.82 4.17 8.65
CA SER A 165 -1.70 3.89 9.57
C SER A 165 -0.52 3.15 8.94
N PHE A 166 -0.64 2.70 7.70
CA PHE A 166 0.46 2.14 6.92
C PHE A 166 0.33 2.55 5.45
N ILE A 167 1.42 3.00 4.85
CA ILE A 167 1.48 3.40 3.43
C ILE A 167 2.80 2.92 2.85
N ASN A 168 2.74 2.29 1.68
CA ASN A 168 3.91 1.89 0.92
C ASN A 168 3.85 2.49 -0.49
N TYR A 169 4.95 3.09 -0.92
CA TYR A 169 5.10 3.63 -2.27
C TYR A 169 5.41 2.50 -3.25
N TYR A 170 4.50 2.26 -4.19
CA TYR A 170 4.71 1.33 -5.29
C TYR A 170 4.89 2.15 -6.59
N MET A 171 6.09 2.46 -7.03
CA MET A 171 7.41 2.08 -6.50
C MET A 171 8.10 3.25 -5.79
N TYR A 172 8.83 2.98 -4.70
CA TYR A 172 9.79 3.94 -4.14
C TYR A 172 11.07 4.02 -5.00
N HIS A 173 11.54 2.87 -5.46
CA HIS A 173 12.53 2.70 -6.53
C HIS A 173 12.01 1.60 -7.45
N GLY A 174 11.81 1.92 -8.72
CA GLY A 174 11.33 0.96 -9.70
C GLY A 174 12.44 0.11 -10.32
N GLY A 175 13.48 0.78 -10.85
CA GLY A 175 14.67 0.12 -11.39
C GLY A 175 14.50 -0.45 -12.79
N THR A 176 15.15 -1.57 -13.07
CA THR A 176 15.27 -2.15 -14.42
C THR A 176 14.93 -3.64 -14.43
N ASN A 177 14.12 -4.05 -15.40
CA ASN A 177 13.87 -5.44 -15.74
C ASN A 177 15.06 -6.02 -16.51
N PHE A 178 16.12 -6.42 -15.80
CA PHE A 178 17.33 -6.96 -16.41
C PHE A 178 17.14 -8.31 -17.11
N GLY A 179 18.00 -8.59 -18.08
CA GLY A 179 18.04 -9.88 -18.77
C GLY A 179 16.76 -10.16 -19.55
N ARG A 180 16.25 -11.38 -19.44
CA ARG A 180 15.14 -11.89 -20.28
C ARG A 180 14.07 -12.67 -19.53
N THR A 181 14.12 -12.64 -18.20
CA THR A 181 13.18 -13.38 -17.32
C THR A 181 12.61 -12.50 -16.21
N ALA A 182 12.79 -11.18 -16.32
CA ALA A 182 12.31 -10.18 -15.36
C ALA A 182 10.97 -9.57 -15.78
N GLY A 183 10.93 -8.82 -16.89
CA GLY A 183 9.73 -8.09 -17.32
C GLY A 183 8.55 -9.01 -17.70
N GLY A 184 7.33 -8.56 -17.38
CA GLY A 184 6.09 -9.16 -17.85
C GLY A 184 5.85 -9.00 -19.36
N PRO A 185 4.74 -9.55 -19.89
CA PRO A 185 4.37 -9.37 -21.31
C PRO A 185 4.35 -7.90 -21.71
N PHE A 186 5.11 -7.52 -22.74
CA PHE A 186 5.24 -6.15 -23.27
C PHE A 186 5.74 -5.07 -22.30
N ILE A 187 6.12 -5.43 -21.08
CA ILE A 187 6.70 -4.49 -20.12
C ILE A 187 8.09 -4.08 -20.61
N ALA A 188 8.35 -2.77 -20.60
CA ALA A 188 9.63 -2.22 -21.01
C ALA A 188 10.77 -2.71 -20.10
N THR A 189 12.01 -2.62 -20.60
CA THR A 189 13.19 -2.87 -19.77
C THR A 189 13.27 -1.88 -18.60
N SER A 190 12.93 -0.61 -18.85
CA SER A 190 12.79 0.38 -17.77
C SER A 190 11.56 0.06 -16.93
N TYR A 191 11.74 0.04 -15.62
CA TYR A 191 10.65 -0.05 -14.65
C TYR A 191 10.64 1.18 -13.74
N ASP A 192 11.02 2.35 -14.27
CA ASP A 192 11.17 3.62 -13.53
C ASP A 192 9.93 3.99 -12.69
N TYR A 193 8.72 3.78 -13.22
CA TYR A 193 7.43 4.02 -12.55
C TYR A 193 7.18 5.48 -12.14
N ASP A 194 7.99 6.44 -12.59
CA ASP A 194 8.03 7.80 -12.04
C ASP A 194 8.26 7.80 -10.51
N ALA A 195 9.06 6.84 -10.05
CA ALA A 195 9.35 6.63 -8.64
C ALA A 195 10.17 7.78 -8.03
N PRO A 196 10.08 8.00 -6.69
CA PRO A 196 10.92 8.95 -5.97
C PRO A 196 12.43 8.77 -6.20
N LEU A 197 12.90 7.53 -6.35
CA LEU A 197 14.21 7.23 -6.91
C LEU A 197 14.04 6.71 -8.33
N ASP A 198 14.67 7.37 -9.30
CA ASP A 198 14.56 6.99 -10.71
C ASP A 198 15.16 5.60 -10.99
N GLU A 199 15.04 5.13 -12.23
CA GLU A 199 15.61 3.84 -12.68
C GLU A 199 17.09 3.65 -12.30
N TYR A 200 17.87 4.73 -12.24
CA TYR A 200 19.30 4.72 -11.98
C TYR A 200 19.65 4.95 -10.50
N GLY A 201 18.64 5.12 -9.65
CA GLY A 201 18.79 5.34 -8.21
C GLY A 201 19.07 6.80 -7.84
N LEU A 202 18.89 7.75 -8.75
CA LEU A 202 19.00 9.18 -8.44
C LEU A 202 17.69 9.70 -7.80
N GLY A 203 17.81 10.66 -6.89
CA GLY A 203 16.64 11.33 -6.31
C GLY A 203 15.88 12.12 -7.37
N ARG A 204 14.63 11.75 -7.64
CA ARG A 204 13.74 12.43 -8.59
C ARG A 204 13.11 13.64 -7.93
N GLU A 205 13.72 14.81 -8.11
CA GLU A 205 13.15 16.07 -7.61
C GLU A 205 12.10 16.65 -8.57
N PRO A 206 11.03 17.27 -8.06
CA PRO A 206 10.78 17.57 -6.65
C PRO A 206 10.12 16.43 -5.86
N LYS A 207 9.76 15.29 -6.49
CA LYS A 207 8.97 14.23 -5.85
C LYS A 207 9.64 13.66 -4.61
N TRP A 208 10.92 13.34 -4.69
CA TRP A 208 11.67 12.79 -3.56
C TRP A 208 11.72 13.77 -2.38
N GLY A 209 12.12 15.02 -2.60
CA GLY A 209 12.23 16.05 -1.57
C GLY A 209 10.86 16.42 -0.98
N HIS A 210 9.83 16.54 -1.81
CA HIS A 210 8.48 16.88 -1.38
C HIS A 210 7.87 15.79 -0.49
N LEU A 211 8.02 14.50 -0.87
CA LEU A 211 7.56 13.39 -0.04
C LEU A 211 8.37 13.25 1.24
N ARG A 212 9.70 13.49 1.20
CA ARG A 212 10.55 13.54 2.40
C ARG A 212 10.03 14.57 3.40
N ASP A 213 9.68 15.77 2.95
CA ASP A 213 9.22 16.85 3.84
C ASP A 213 7.78 16.60 4.34
N LEU A 214 6.93 15.94 3.54
CA LEU A 214 5.67 15.36 4.00
C LEU A 214 5.90 14.35 5.15
N HIS A 215 6.83 13.41 5.01
CA HIS A 215 7.13 12.42 6.06
C HIS A 215 7.63 13.05 7.35
N LYS A 216 8.51 14.07 7.26
CA LYS A 216 8.95 14.82 8.45
C LYS A 216 7.77 15.45 9.17
N THR A 217 6.83 16.04 8.42
CA THR A 217 5.63 16.66 8.99
C THR A 217 4.73 15.61 9.65
N ILE A 218 4.51 14.46 9.00
CA ILE A 218 3.77 13.32 9.60
C ILE A 218 4.44 12.85 10.89
N LYS A 219 5.77 12.81 10.93
CA LYS A 219 6.52 12.41 12.14
C LYS A 219 6.32 13.38 13.31
N LEU A 220 6.16 14.68 13.04
CA LEU A 220 5.79 15.64 14.08
C LEU A 220 4.36 15.39 14.60
N CYS A 221 3.44 14.94 13.74
CA CYS A 221 2.07 14.59 14.11
C CYS A 221 1.94 13.23 14.83
N GLU A 222 2.95 12.35 14.72
CA GLU A 222 2.86 10.93 15.11
C GLU A 222 2.34 10.71 16.55
N PRO A 223 2.78 11.45 17.59
CA PRO A 223 2.24 11.27 18.95
C PRO A 223 0.72 11.46 19.05
N SER A 224 0.15 12.40 18.29
CA SER A 224 -1.30 12.59 18.21
C SER A 224 -1.98 11.53 17.36
N LEU A 225 -1.41 11.20 16.20
CA LEU A 225 -1.94 10.22 15.25
C LEU A 225 -2.12 8.82 15.86
N VAL A 226 -1.17 8.38 16.69
CA VAL A 226 -1.20 7.03 17.28
C VAL A 226 -2.02 6.94 18.57
N SER A 227 -2.52 8.07 19.08
CA SER A 227 -3.18 8.14 20.40
C SER A 227 -4.71 8.23 20.31
N VAL A 228 -5.25 8.75 19.21
CA VAL A 228 -6.69 9.00 19.03
C VAL A 228 -7.10 8.87 17.57
N ASP A 229 -8.40 8.66 17.34
CA ASP A 229 -9.01 8.82 16.01
C ASP A 229 -9.34 10.29 15.73
N PRO A 230 -9.39 10.71 14.45
CA PRO A 230 -9.64 12.09 14.07
C PRO A 230 -11.10 12.48 14.32
N LYS A 231 -11.31 13.71 14.78
CA LYS A 231 -12.61 14.40 14.70
C LYS A 231 -12.69 15.22 13.43
N VAL A 232 -13.66 14.92 12.58
CA VAL A 232 -13.91 15.65 11.33
C VAL A 232 -14.80 16.86 11.58
N THR A 233 -14.41 18.01 11.05
CA THR A 233 -15.18 19.26 11.10
C THR A 233 -15.23 19.88 9.71
N SER A 234 -16.41 20.27 9.23
CA SER A 234 -16.53 21.02 7.98
C SER A 234 -15.98 22.45 8.16
N LEU A 235 -15.14 22.89 7.23
CA LEU A 235 -14.62 24.26 7.15
C LEU A 235 -15.25 25.08 6.01
N GLY A 236 -16.05 24.43 5.16
CA GLY A 236 -16.65 25.00 3.98
C GLY A 236 -17.39 23.93 3.19
N SER A 237 -17.82 24.26 1.96
CA SER A 237 -18.57 23.34 1.11
C SER A 237 -17.75 22.12 0.66
N ASN A 238 -16.45 22.31 0.42
CA ASN A 238 -15.50 21.28 -0.04
C ASN A 238 -14.22 21.27 0.83
N GLN A 239 -14.30 21.78 2.06
CA GLN A 239 -13.16 21.89 2.96
C GLN A 239 -13.46 21.22 4.29
N GLU A 240 -12.48 20.49 4.81
CA GLU A 240 -12.60 19.75 6.07
C GLU A 240 -11.34 19.93 6.92
N ALA A 241 -11.53 19.91 8.25
CA ALA A 241 -10.48 19.69 9.22
C ALA A 241 -10.61 18.29 9.81
N HIS A 242 -9.52 17.52 9.81
CA HIS A 242 -9.39 16.25 10.51
C HIS A 242 -8.44 16.45 11.70
N VAL A 243 -8.96 16.43 12.92
CA VAL A 243 -8.22 16.84 14.12
C VAL A 243 -8.00 15.66 15.06
N PHE A 244 -6.74 15.36 15.33
CA PHE A 244 -6.26 14.37 16.29
C PHE A 244 -5.88 15.10 17.57
N TRP A 245 -6.81 15.22 18.51
CA TRP A 245 -6.59 15.97 19.75
C TRP A 245 -6.50 15.05 20.96
N THR A 246 -5.46 15.24 21.76
CA THR A 246 -5.30 14.63 23.08
C THR A 246 -5.09 15.74 24.12
N LYS A 247 -5.01 15.38 25.41
CA LYS A 247 -4.70 16.35 26.48
C LYS A 247 -3.30 16.96 26.36
N THR A 248 -2.39 16.33 25.63
CA THR A 248 -0.95 16.67 25.61
C THR A 248 -0.41 16.97 24.21
N SER A 249 -1.18 16.75 23.15
CA SER A 249 -0.75 16.95 21.77
C SER A 249 -1.96 17.16 20.85
N CYS A 250 -1.79 17.90 19.76
CA CYS A 250 -2.81 18.06 18.74
C CYS A 250 -2.17 18.03 17.35
N ALA A 251 -2.75 17.29 16.41
CA ALA A 251 -2.41 17.42 14.99
C ALA A 251 -3.67 17.65 14.17
N ALA A 252 -3.61 18.54 13.16
CA ALA A 252 -4.74 18.84 12.29
C ALA A 252 -4.34 18.76 10.82
N PHE A 253 -5.27 18.25 10.00
CA PHE A 253 -5.16 18.22 8.55
C PHE A 253 -6.29 19.06 7.98
N LEU A 254 -5.97 20.14 7.27
CA LEU A 254 -6.93 21.05 6.66
C LEU A 254 -6.95 20.78 5.16
N ALA A 255 -8.00 20.13 4.68
CA ALA A 255 -8.13 19.69 3.30
C ALA A 255 -9.01 20.63 2.48
N ASN A 256 -8.57 20.91 1.25
CA ASN A 256 -9.39 21.53 0.21
C ASN A 256 -9.55 20.56 -0.96
N TYR A 257 -10.77 20.07 -1.16
CA TYR A 257 -11.10 19.12 -2.23
C TYR A 257 -11.50 19.81 -3.54
N ASP A 258 -11.57 21.14 -3.57
CA ASP A 258 -11.83 21.87 -4.81
C ASP A 258 -10.67 21.69 -5.78
N LEU A 259 -10.97 21.28 -7.02
CA LEU A 259 -9.98 21.00 -8.06
C LEU A 259 -9.47 22.25 -8.77
N LYS A 260 -10.12 23.41 -8.59
CA LYS A 260 -9.89 24.61 -9.39
C LYS A 260 -9.51 25.82 -8.57
N TYR A 261 -10.09 25.97 -7.37
CA TYR A 261 -10.00 27.21 -6.62
C TYR A 261 -9.29 27.04 -5.29
N SER A 262 -8.42 28.02 -4.99
CA SER A 262 -7.90 28.19 -3.63
C SER A 262 -9.01 28.72 -2.74
N VAL A 263 -9.04 28.27 -1.48
CA VAL A 263 -10.05 28.68 -0.51
C VAL A 263 -9.37 29.10 0.79
N ARG A 264 -9.77 30.25 1.32
CA ARG A 264 -9.34 30.70 2.65
C ARG A 264 -10.30 30.15 3.69
N VAL A 265 -9.77 29.38 4.64
CA VAL A 265 -10.52 28.84 5.78
C VAL A 265 -10.04 29.50 7.08
N THR A 266 -10.87 29.44 8.13
CA THR A 266 -10.45 29.81 9.49
C THR A 266 -10.45 28.57 10.36
N PHE A 267 -9.30 28.25 10.96
CA PHE A 267 -9.14 27.15 11.90
C PHE A 267 -8.47 27.67 13.17
N GLN A 268 -9.06 27.41 14.34
CA GLN A 268 -8.60 27.95 15.63
C GLN A 268 -8.30 29.47 15.62
N ASN A 269 -9.20 30.26 15.04
CA ASN A 269 -9.09 31.72 14.89
C ASN A 269 -7.92 32.20 14.01
N LEU A 270 -7.21 31.31 13.33
CA LEU A 270 -6.16 31.64 12.38
C LEU A 270 -6.64 31.39 10.93
N PRO A 271 -6.31 32.29 9.98
CA PRO A 271 -6.62 32.10 8.58
C PRO A 271 -5.60 31.18 7.90
N TYR A 272 -6.08 30.29 7.04
CA TYR A 272 -5.25 29.43 6.20
C TYR A 272 -5.75 29.49 4.75
N ASP A 273 -4.85 29.80 3.82
CA ASP A 273 -5.13 29.76 2.38
C ASP A 273 -4.76 28.37 1.85
N LEU A 274 -5.78 27.59 1.48
CA LEU A 274 -5.61 26.22 0.98
C LEU A 274 -5.66 26.22 -0.56
N PRO A 275 -4.57 25.86 -1.27
CA PRO A 275 -4.59 25.66 -2.71
C PRO A 275 -5.63 24.63 -3.16
N PRO A 276 -6.00 24.59 -4.46
CA PRO A 276 -6.83 23.52 -4.99
C PRO A 276 -6.17 22.16 -4.77
N TRP A 277 -6.97 21.13 -4.49
CA TRP A 277 -6.50 19.73 -4.35
C TRP A 277 -5.29 19.59 -3.41
N SER A 278 -5.42 20.15 -2.20
CA SER A 278 -4.31 20.22 -1.24
C SER A 278 -4.76 19.89 0.19
N VAL A 279 -3.79 19.50 1.02
CA VAL A 279 -3.96 19.34 2.47
C VAL A 279 -2.83 20.07 3.16
N SER A 280 -3.15 21.00 4.07
CA SER A 280 -2.18 21.59 5.00
C SER A 280 -2.14 20.75 6.27
N ILE A 281 -0.93 20.45 6.77
CA ILE A 281 -0.72 19.63 7.97
C ILE A 281 -0.16 20.53 9.06
N LEU A 282 -0.84 20.57 10.20
CA LEU A 282 -0.50 21.36 11.39
C LEU A 282 -0.13 20.40 12.52
N PRO A 283 1.17 20.17 12.81
CA PRO A 283 1.58 19.21 13.84
C PRO A 283 1.22 19.57 15.28
N ASP A 284 0.73 20.80 15.50
CA ASP A 284 0.39 21.38 16.79
C ASP A 284 -0.99 22.08 16.84
N CYS A 285 -1.75 22.08 15.73
CA CYS A 285 -3.08 22.68 15.57
C CYS A 285 -3.23 24.19 15.91
#